data_AF-A0A1S8BN06-F1
#
_entry.id   AF-A0A1S8BN06-F1
#
_cell.length_a   1.000
_cell.length_b   1.000
_cell.length_c   1.000
_cell.angle_alpha   90.00
_cell.angle_beta   90.00
_cell.angle_gamma   90.00
#
_symmetry.space_group_name_H-M   'P 1'
#
loop_
_entity.id
_entity.type
_entity.pdbx_description
1 polymer ?
#
loop_
_entity_poly.entity_id
_entity_poly.type
_entity_poly.pdbx_seq_one_letter_code
_entity_poly.pdbx_strand_id
1 'polypeptide(L)'
;MAIISSVPGVEVEVRVNGERAEEYMDSNQDDSDNKAIRYIEAISGARFTIHCTISSSCDRQGKDIYVKIILDGEKIKGMVLFLNDSKEGGTLDINYATSIHNGQLTGAPMVFSELDFGETHLIFVPMPE
;
A
#
# COMPACT_ATOMS: atom_id res chain seq x y z
N MET A 1 0.31 11.05 -1.67
CA MET A 1 0.79 10.49 -0.39
C MET A 1 -0.36 10.47 0.58
N ALA A 2 -0.54 9.32 1.24
CA ALA A 2 -1.52 9.15 2.30
C ALA A 2 -0.95 9.63 3.65
N ILE A 3 -1.70 10.48 4.33
CA ILE A 3 -1.38 11.02 5.66
C ILE A 3 -2.65 10.92 6.50
N ILE A 4 -2.54 10.45 7.75
CA ILE A 4 -3.65 10.44 8.70
C ILE A 4 -3.45 11.50 9.78
N SER A 5 -4.48 12.30 10.05
CA SER A 5 -4.40 13.42 10.99
C SER A 5 -4.17 12.98 12.44
N SER A 6 -4.61 11.77 12.80
CA SER A 6 -4.46 11.20 14.15
C SER A 6 -3.04 10.77 14.49
N VAL A 7 -2.17 10.59 13.48
CA VAL A 7 -0.74 10.29 13.67
C VAL A 7 0.11 11.16 12.72
N PRO A 8 0.21 12.47 12.99
CA PRO A 8 1.00 13.36 12.16
C PRO A 8 2.47 12.93 12.07
N GLY A 9 3.04 12.98 10.87
CA GLY A 9 4.42 12.58 10.60
C GLY A 9 4.60 11.12 10.24
N VAL A 10 3.53 10.34 10.08
CA VAL A 10 3.56 9.07 9.33
C VAL A 10 3.00 9.32 7.93
N GLU A 11 3.78 8.96 6.93
CA GLU A 11 3.45 9.12 5.52
C GLU A 11 3.61 7.79 4.80
N VAL A 12 2.68 7.48 3.92
CA VAL A 12 2.74 6.28 3.06
C VAL A 12 2.56 6.71 1.61
N GLU A 13 3.42 6.19 0.75
CA GLU A 13 3.29 6.31 -0.69
C GLU A 13 3.57 4.96 -1.37
N VAL A 14 2.99 4.77 -2.55
CA VAL A 14 3.36 3.66 -3.44
C VAL A 14 4.27 4.20 -4.52
N ARG A 15 5.36 3.48 -4.80
CA ARG A 15 6.25 3.76 -5.92
C ARG A 15 6.07 2.69 -6.99
N VAL A 16 5.82 3.09 -8.23
CA VAL A 16 5.72 2.18 -9.38
C VAL A 16 6.97 2.37 -10.24
N ASN A 17 7.67 1.26 -10.52
CA ASN A 17 8.98 1.27 -11.20
C ASN A 17 10.03 2.21 -10.55
N GLY A 18 9.91 2.44 -9.24
CA GLY A 18 10.83 3.29 -8.47
C GLY A 18 10.41 4.77 -8.36
N GLU A 19 9.41 5.20 -9.12
CA GLU A 19 8.88 6.56 -9.07
C GLU A 19 7.61 6.62 -8.23
N ARG A 20 7.38 7.73 -7.53
CA ARG A 20 6.16 7.93 -6.73
C ARG A 20 4.94 7.90 -7.65
N ALA A 21 3.98 7.03 -7.33
CA ALA A 21 2.73 6.94 -8.05
C ALA A 21 1.90 8.21 -7.89
N GLU A 22 1.21 8.60 -8.95
CA GLU A 22 0.13 9.59 -8.83
C GLU A 22 -1.02 8.98 -8.02
N GLU A 23 -1.53 9.74 -7.07
CA GLU A 23 -2.63 9.31 -6.20
C GLU A 23 -3.90 10.08 -6.51
N TYR A 24 -4.98 9.34 -6.69
CA TYR A 24 -6.31 9.86 -6.94
C TYR A 24 -7.19 9.66 -5.69
N MET A 25 -8.06 10.63 -5.46
CA MET A 25 -9.09 10.57 -4.42
C MET A 25 -10.44 10.29 -5.06
N ASP A 26 -11.24 9.44 -4.41
CA ASP A 26 -12.64 9.25 -4.79
C ASP A 26 -13.51 10.27 -4.03
N SER A 27 -14.27 11.08 -4.76
CA SER A 27 -15.18 12.08 -4.18
C SER A 27 -16.31 11.49 -3.34
N ASN A 28 -16.58 10.19 -3.48
CA ASN A 28 -17.58 9.49 -2.69
C ASN A 28 -16.99 8.84 -1.44
N GLN A 29 -15.67 8.98 -1.23
CA GLN A 29 -14.95 8.33 -0.15
C GLN A 29 -14.13 9.36 0.63
N ASP A 30 -14.69 9.79 1.74
CA ASP A 30 -14.04 10.76 2.60
C ASP A 30 -12.96 10.11 3.46
N ASP A 31 -11.83 10.81 3.57
CA ASP A 31 -10.87 10.55 4.61
C ASP A 31 -11.49 10.84 5.97
N SER A 32 -10.98 10.16 7.00
CA SER A 32 -11.26 10.49 8.39
C SER A 32 -9.95 10.65 9.15
N ASP A 33 -10.01 11.13 10.38
CA ASP A 33 -8.80 11.42 11.17
C ASP A 33 -7.86 10.22 11.29
N ASN A 34 -8.36 8.98 11.21
CA ASN A 34 -7.59 7.74 11.32
C ASN A 34 -7.55 6.90 10.03
N LYS A 35 -8.03 7.43 8.90
CA LYS A 35 -8.09 6.68 7.64
C LYS A 35 -7.93 7.61 6.45
N ALA A 36 -6.96 7.31 5.59
CA ALA A 36 -6.83 7.92 4.27
C ALA A 36 -6.95 6.84 3.21
N ILE A 37 -7.64 7.13 2.11
CA ILE A 37 -7.80 6.19 0.98
C ILE A 37 -7.35 6.86 -0.30
N ARG A 38 -6.46 6.18 -1.02
CA ARG A 38 -5.82 6.69 -2.22
C ARG A 38 -5.83 5.59 -3.26
N TYR A 39 -6.15 5.96 -4.49
CA TYR A 39 -6.12 5.10 -5.65
C TYR A 39 -4.89 5.45 -6.48
N ILE A 40 -4.28 4.46 -7.10
CA ILE A 40 -3.15 4.64 -8.01
C ILE A 40 -3.46 3.91 -9.31
N GLU A 41 -2.85 4.33 -10.41
CA GLU A 41 -2.92 3.57 -11.64
C GLU A 41 -2.11 2.27 -11.53
N ALA A 42 -2.76 1.13 -11.75
CA ALA A 42 -2.10 -0.16 -11.79
C ALA A 42 -1.59 -0.42 -13.21
N ILE A 43 -0.27 -0.57 -13.36
CA ILE A 43 0.36 -0.88 -14.64
C ILE A 43 0.74 -2.36 -14.63
N SER A 44 0.08 -3.16 -15.46
CA SER A 44 0.32 -4.61 -15.58
C SER A 44 1.81 -4.93 -15.74
N GLY A 45 2.32 -5.87 -14.92
CA GLY A 45 3.71 -6.28 -14.92
C GLY A 45 4.70 -5.28 -14.30
N ALA A 46 4.25 -4.08 -13.93
CA ALA A 46 5.10 -3.11 -13.25
C ALA A 46 5.35 -3.51 -11.79
N ARG A 47 6.58 -3.27 -11.34
CA ARG A 47 6.95 -3.47 -9.95
C ARG A 47 6.43 -2.31 -9.12
N PHE A 48 5.98 -2.61 -7.90
CA PHE A 48 5.67 -1.57 -6.95
C PHE A 48 6.34 -1.79 -5.60
N THR A 49 6.56 -0.68 -4.90
CA THR A 49 7.15 -0.62 -3.57
C THR A 49 6.22 0.18 -2.67
N ILE A 50 5.96 -0.30 -1.46
CA ILE A 50 5.31 0.48 -0.41
C ILE A 50 6.43 1.20 0.35
N HIS A 51 6.42 2.53 0.30
CA HIS A 51 7.37 3.38 0.99
C HIS A 51 6.67 4.05 2.18
N CYS A 52 7.12 3.74 3.39
CA CYS A 52 6.65 4.36 4.60
C CYS A 52 7.72 5.31 5.14
N THR A 53 7.34 6.55 5.44
CA THR A 53 8.20 7.54 6.08
C THR A 53 7.64 7.87 7.45
N ILE A 54 8.50 7.83 8.46
CA ILE A 54 8.20 8.36 9.80
C ILE A 54 9.14 9.52 10.05
N SER A 55 8.57 10.71 10.18
CA SER A 55 9.31 11.91 10.55
C SER A 55 9.89 11.79 11.96
N SER A 56 11.07 12.38 12.17
CA SER A 56 11.64 12.60 13.50
C SER A 56 10.74 13.45 14.41
N SER A 57 9.88 14.26 13.80
CA SER A 57 8.86 15.08 14.46
C SER A 57 7.51 14.39 14.61
N CYS A 58 7.40 13.09 14.31
CA CYS A 58 6.14 12.36 14.43
C CYS A 58 5.59 12.46 15.86
N ASP A 59 4.34 12.92 16.00
CA ASP A 59 3.67 12.99 17.29
C ASP A 59 3.09 11.61 17.63
N ARG A 60 3.87 10.85 18.39
CA ARG A 60 3.48 9.51 18.85
C ARG A 60 2.49 9.55 20.03
N GLN A 61 2.16 10.74 20.56
CA GLN A 61 1.24 10.94 21.70
C GLN A 61 1.55 10.02 22.90
N GLY A 62 2.83 9.75 23.16
CA GLY A 62 3.28 8.87 24.24
C GLY A 62 2.98 7.38 24.03
N LYS A 63 2.76 6.93 22.79
CA LYS A 63 2.46 5.53 22.44
C LYS A 63 3.49 4.96 21.47
N ASP A 64 3.62 3.63 21.46
CA ASP A 64 4.30 2.92 20.38
C ASP A 64 3.43 2.92 19.12
N ILE A 65 4.05 2.96 17.95
CA ILE A 65 3.34 2.88 16.67
C ILE A 65 3.59 1.50 16.07
N TYR A 66 2.51 0.78 15.77
CA TYR A 66 2.60 -0.46 15.01
C TYR A 66 2.12 -0.24 13.57
N VAL A 67 3.05 -0.30 12.62
CA VAL A 67 2.76 -0.26 11.19
C VAL A 67 2.52 -1.69 10.72
N LYS A 68 1.31 -1.98 10.23
CA LYS A 68 0.95 -3.27 9.64
C LYS A 68 0.62 -3.06 8.17
N ILE A 69 1.22 -3.86 7.30
CA ILE A 69 0.99 -3.79 5.86
C ILE A 69 0.35 -5.08 5.40
N ILE A 70 -0.77 -4.91 4.71
CA ILE A 70 -1.63 -5.97 4.20
C ILE A 70 -1.71 -5.78 2.70
N LEU A 71 -1.39 -6.82 1.94
CA LEU A 71 -1.50 -6.87 0.49
C LEU A 71 -2.40 -8.05 0.12
N ASP A 72 -3.40 -7.83 -0.71
CA ASP A 72 -4.37 -8.86 -1.15
C ASP A 72 -5.01 -9.65 0.00
N GLY A 73 -5.23 -8.99 1.14
CA GLY A 73 -5.80 -9.60 2.35
C GLY A 73 -4.78 -10.30 3.25
N GLU A 74 -3.53 -10.46 2.81
CA GLU A 74 -2.47 -11.12 3.56
C GLU A 74 -1.50 -10.12 4.22
N LYS A 75 -1.11 -10.40 5.46
CA LYS A 75 -0.12 -9.57 6.16
C LYS A 75 1.28 -9.88 5.64
N ILE A 76 1.85 -8.96 4.86
CA ILE A 76 3.20 -9.13 4.30
C ILE A 76 4.31 -8.59 5.21
N LYS A 77 4.02 -7.56 6.01
CA LYS A 77 5.01 -6.95 6.91
C LYS A 77 4.35 -6.30 8.13
N GLY A 78 5.10 -6.24 9.22
CA GLY A 78 4.79 -5.35 10.33
C GLY A 78 6.06 -4.78 10.95
N MET A 79 5.99 -3.57 11.47
CA MET A 79 7.07 -2.88 12.15
C MET A 79 6.51 -2.20 13.40
N VAL A 80 7.19 -2.37 14.53
CA VAL A 80 6.91 -1.60 15.76
C VAL A 80 7.93 -0.48 15.83
N LEU A 81 7.47 0.73 16.11
CA LEU A 81 8.29 1.88 16.43
C LEU A 81 8.10 2.16 17.91
N PHE A 82 9.12 1.88 18.71
CA PHE A 82 9.05 2.09 20.14
C PHE A 82 9.20 3.57 20.45
N LEU A 83 8.41 4.05 21.41
CA LEU A 83 8.46 5.43 21.89
C LEU A 83 9.86 5.82 22.38
N ASN A 84 10.59 4.85 22.95
CA ASN A 84 11.90 5.03 23.55
C ASN A 84 13.06 4.88 22.56
N ASP A 85 12.81 4.49 21.31
CA ASP A 85 13.85 4.53 20.28
C ASP A 85 14.15 6.00 19.97
N SER A 86 15.45 6.31 19.81
CA SER A 86 15.92 7.64 19.46
C SER A 86 15.06 8.25 18.35
N LYS A 87 14.72 9.55 18.48
CA LYS A 87 13.87 10.32 17.56
C LYS A 87 14.45 10.50 16.14
N GLU A 88 15.27 9.57 15.69
CA GLU A 88 15.67 9.53 14.29
C GLU A 88 14.45 9.06 13.50
N GLY A 89 13.99 9.91 12.59
CA GLY A 89 13.00 9.50 11.60
C GLY A 89 13.54 8.33 10.80
N GLY A 90 12.65 7.58 10.17
CA GLY A 90 13.03 6.37 9.44
C GLY A 90 12.18 6.20 8.20
N THR A 91 12.75 5.50 7.22
CA THR A 91 12.02 5.03 6.06
C THR A 91 12.03 3.51 6.02
N LEU A 92 10.93 2.93 5.53
CA LEU A 92 10.80 1.51 5.30
C LEU A 92 10.33 1.29 3.87
N ASP A 93 11.17 0.64 3.07
CA ASP A 93 10.81 0.14 1.76
C ASP A 93 10.42 -1.32 1.83
N ILE A 94 9.26 -1.64 1.27
CA ILE A 94 8.79 -3.01 1.09
C ILE A 94 8.57 -3.21 -0.40
N ASN A 95 9.34 -4.10 -0.99
CA ASN A 95 9.36 -4.41 -2.42
C ASN A 95 9.25 -5.93 -2.69
N TYR A 96 9.06 -6.74 -1.65
CA TYR A 96 8.82 -8.17 -1.73
C TYR A 96 7.71 -8.60 -0.77
N ALA A 97 6.93 -9.59 -1.20
CA ALA A 97 6.03 -10.35 -0.34
C ALA A 97 6.71 -11.68 0.02
N THR A 98 6.62 -12.09 1.29
CA THR A 98 7.17 -13.37 1.73
C THR A 98 6.07 -14.39 1.95
N SER A 99 6.25 -15.60 1.43
CA SER A 99 5.41 -16.76 1.70
C SER A 99 6.24 -17.89 2.29
N ILE A 100 5.61 -18.78 3.05
CA ILE A 100 6.24 -20.01 3.55
C ILE A 100 5.69 -21.17 2.73
N HIS A 101 6.55 -21.80 1.95
CA HIS A 101 6.24 -23.04 1.23
C HIS A 101 7.16 -24.15 1.73
N ASN A 102 6.60 -25.26 2.21
CA ASN A 102 7.34 -26.42 2.74
C ASN A 102 8.36 -26.08 3.85
N GLY A 103 8.05 -25.12 4.71
CA GLY A 103 8.94 -24.68 5.79
C GLY A 103 10.09 -23.76 5.33
N GLN A 104 10.17 -23.44 4.04
CA GLN A 104 11.13 -22.50 3.48
C GLN A 104 10.47 -21.14 3.26
N LEU A 105 11.13 -20.08 3.71
CA LEU A 105 10.73 -18.70 3.45
C LEU A 105 11.17 -18.32 2.03
N THR A 106 10.21 -17.95 1.18
CA THR A 106 10.45 -17.44 -0.17
C THR A 106 9.95 -16.01 -0.29
N GLY A 107 10.77 -15.12 -0.83
CA GLY A 107 10.38 -13.75 -1.16
C GLY A 107 10.14 -13.60 -2.66
N ALA A 108 8.99 -13.07 -3.06
CA ALA A 108 8.69 -12.70 -4.44
C ALA A 108 8.59 -11.17 -4.55
N PRO A 109 9.08 -10.56 -5.64
CA PRO A 109 8.89 -9.13 -5.85
C PRO A 109 7.40 -8.80 -6.00
N MET A 110 7.01 -7.63 -5.51
CA MET A 110 5.64 -7.14 -5.68
C MET A 110 5.46 -6.56 -7.08
N VAL A 111 4.50 -7.10 -7.82
CA VAL A 111 4.22 -6.80 -9.22
C VAL A 111 2.71 -6.75 -9.40
N PHE A 112 2.20 -5.77 -10.14
CA PHE A 112 0.79 -5.77 -10.51
C PHE A 112 0.52 -6.89 -11.51
N SER A 113 -0.46 -7.74 -11.20
CA SER A 113 -0.95 -8.74 -12.14
C SER A 113 -1.57 -8.08 -13.37
N GLU A 114 -1.62 -8.82 -14.47
CA GLU A 114 -2.41 -8.40 -15.62
C GLU A 114 -3.89 -8.29 -15.22
N LEU A 115 -4.56 -7.26 -15.74
CA LEU A 115 -6.00 -7.11 -15.58
C LEU A 115 -6.70 -8.17 -16.41
N ASP A 116 -7.17 -9.24 -15.77
CA ASP A 116 -8.05 -10.21 -16.39
C ASP A 116 -9.49 -9.66 -16.39
N PHE A 117 -9.81 -8.88 -17.43
CA PHE A 117 -11.18 -8.56 -17.76
C PHE A 117 -11.76 -9.79 -18.47
N GLY A 118 -12.14 -10.81 -17.71
CA GLY A 118 -12.64 -12.08 -18.25
C GLY A 118 -13.55 -11.86 -19.46
N GLU A 119 -13.37 -12.67 -20.52
CA GLU A 119 -14.00 -12.48 -21.83
C GLU A 119 -15.46 -12.01 -21.72
N THR A 120 -15.68 -10.72 -21.99
CA THR A 120 -17.04 -10.22 -22.17
C THR A 120 -17.53 -10.81 -23.49
N HIS A 121 -18.19 -11.96 -23.41
CA HIS A 121 -18.99 -12.46 -24.51
C HIS A 121 -20.12 -11.45 -24.75
N LEU A 122 -19.87 -10.47 -25.61
CA LEU A 122 -20.90 -9.61 -26.18
C LEU A 122 -21.80 -10.50 -27.04
N ILE A 123 -22.87 -11.01 -26.44
CA ILE A 123 -23.93 -11.70 -27.18
C ILE A 123 -24.64 -10.63 -28.00
N PHE A 124 -24.22 -10.46 -29.26
CA PHE A 124 -25.04 -9.77 -30.25
C PHE A 124 -26.28 -10.64 -30.49
N VAL A 125 -27.41 -10.24 -29.91
CA VAL A 125 -28.71 -10.76 -30.30
C VAL A 125 -29.19 -9.87 -31.45
N PRO A 126 -29.17 -10.33 -32.72
CA PRO A 126 -29.77 -9.56 -33.80
C PRO A 126 -31.28 -9.45 -33.57
N MET A 127 -31.80 -8.22 -33.61
CA MET A 127 -33.25 -7.98 -33.62
C MET A 127 -33.83 -8.50 -34.94
N PRO A 128 -34.95 -9.25 -34.91
CA PRO A 128 -35.64 -9.65 -36.13
C PRO A 128 -36.29 -8.44 -36.80
N GLU A 129 -36.26 -8.43 -38.14
CA GLU A 129 -36.86 -7.43 -39.04
C GLU A 129 -38.37 -7.26 -38.85
#